data_AF-A0A968NN88-F1
#
_entry.id   AF-A0A968NN88-F1
#
_cell.length_a   1.000
_cell.length_b   1.000
_cell.length_c   1.000
_cell.angle_alpha   90.00
_cell.angle_beta   90.00
_cell.angle_gamma   90.00
#
_symmetry.space_group_name_H-M   'P 1'
#
loop_
_entity.id
_entity.type
_entity.pdbx_description
1 polymer ?
#
loop_
_entity_poly.entity_id
_entity_poly.type
_entity_poly.pdbx_seq_one_letter_code
_entity_poly.pdbx_strand_id
1 'polypeptide(L)'
;APQAQVSPTPLPLEAEIKQSPGGGLYQVFIPNDGEGAFTQARKAVPDAYVSDDGKLIYLGAFKTKTEAEKQLKELEAKGIKSR
;
A
#
# COMPACT_ATOMS: atom_id res chain seq x y z
N ALA A 1 -4.72 24.67 10.78
CA ALA A 1 -5.84 23.81 10.35
C ALA A 1 -5.29 22.45 9.97
N PRO A 2 -5.77 21.33 10.52
CA PRO A 2 -5.41 20.02 9.98
C PRO A 2 -6.68 19.33 9.48
N GLN A 3 -7.04 19.56 8.21
CA GLN A 3 -8.06 18.72 7.61
C GLN A 3 -7.38 17.48 7.04
N ALA A 4 -7.45 16.42 7.85
CA ALA A 4 -7.42 15.05 7.40
C ALA A 4 -8.41 14.90 6.23
N GLN A 5 -7.91 14.76 5.01
CA GLN A 5 -8.75 14.33 3.89
C GLN A 5 -8.77 12.81 3.85
N VAL A 6 -9.62 12.26 4.73
CA VAL A 6 -10.25 10.96 4.54
C VAL A 6 -11.05 11.00 3.23
N SER A 7 -10.54 10.34 2.19
CA SER A 7 -11.35 9.94 1.04
C SER A 7 -11.59 8.43 1.17
N PRO A 8 -12.80 7.97 1.49
CA PRO A 8 -13.13 6.56 1.41
C PRO A 8 -13.38 6.23 -0.06
N THR A 9 -12.30 6.04 -0.83
CA THR A 9 -12.43 5.27 -2.06
C THR A 9 -12.52 3.81 -1.63
N PRO A 10 -13.53 3.04 -2.05
CA PRO A 10 -13.56 1.60 -1.82
C PRO A 10 -12.43 0.98 -2.63
N LEU A 11 -11.24 0.93 -2.03
CA LEU A 11 -10.14 0.09 -2.48
C LEU A 11 -10.62 -1.36 -2.30
N PRO A 12 -10.34 -2.26 -3.25
CA PRO A 12 -10.69 -3.66 -3.12
C PRO A 12 -10.08 -4.22 -1.82
N LEU A 13 -10.95 -4.30 -0.81
CA LEU A 13 -10.95 -4.91 0.51
C LEU A 13 -9.71 -4.88 1.41
N GLU A 14 -8.49 -4.62 0.96
CA GLU A 14 -7.31 -4.87 1.80
C GLU A 14 -6.15 -3.88 1.65
N ALA A 15 -6.02 -3.18 0.53
CA ALA A 15 -4.97 -2.17 0.34
C ALA A 15 -5.38 -0.79 0.87
N GLU A 16 -4.48 -0.09 1.57
CA GLU A 16 -4.67 1.25 2.11
C GLU A 16 -3.65 2.24 1.53
N ILE A 17 -4.13 3.34 0.92
CA ILE A 17 -3.27 4.45 0.49
C ILE A 17 -3.37 5.57 1.53
N LYS A 18 -2.28 5.87 2.24
CA LYS A 18 -2.20 7.00 3.17
C LYS A 18 -1.32 8.12 2.61
N GLN A 19 -1.68 9.37 2.88
CA GLN A 19 -0.76 10.48 2.62
C GLN A 19 0.25 10.59 3.76
N SER A 20 1.50 10.79 3.40
CA SER A 20 2.60 10.97 4.34
C SER A 20 2.38 12.24 5.16
N PRO A 21 2.64 12.22 6.48
CA PRO A 21 2.63 13.42 7.30
C PRO A 21 3.73 14.38 6.81
N GLY A 22 3.34 15.44 6.11
CA GLY A 22 4.25 16.32 5.38
C GLY A 22 3.79 16.68 3.95
N GLY A 23 2.73 16.02 3.45
CA GLY A 23 1.95 16.50 2.31
C GLY A 23 2.57 16.30 0.92
N GLY A 24 3.54 15.39 0.77
CA GLY A 24 4.25 15.20 -0.51
C GLY A 24 4.21 13.80 -1.13
N LEU A 25 3.80 12.77 -0.37
CA LEU A 25 3.94 11.38 -0.80
C LEU A 25 2.75 10.52 -0.35
N TYR A 26 2.31 9.62 -1.23
CA TYR A 26 1.26 8.62 -1.04
C TYR A 26 1.90 7.28 -0.70
N GLN A 27 1.72 6.85 0.53
CA GLN A 27 2.16 5.60 1.07
C GLN A 27 1.15 4.50 0.75
N VAL A 28 1.61 3.41 0.16
CA VAL A 28 0.76 2.25 -0.13
C VAL A 28 1.04 1.16 0.89
N PHE A 29 -0.01 0.70 1.54
CA PHE A 29 -0.01 -0.41 2.48
C PHE A 29 -0.92 -1.52 1.96
N ILE A 30 -0.54 -2.76 2.19
CA ILE A 30 -1.39 -3.94 2.00
C ILE A 30 -1.37 -4.76 3.29
N PRO A 31 -2.31 -5.67 3.53
CA PRO A 31 -2.26 -6.57 4.66
C PRO A 31 -1.30 -7.71 4.38
N ASN A 32 -0.67 -8.18 5.44
CA ASN A 32 0.22 -9.32 5.44
C ASN A 32 -0.57 -10.62 5.66
N ASP A 33 -1.64 -10.85 4.89
CA ASP A 33 -2.62 -11.90 5.16
C ASP A 33 -2.27 -13.28 4.54
N GLY A 34 -0.99 -13.64 4.51
CA GLY A 34 -0.61 -14.96 3.99
C GLY A 34 0.89 -15.24 3.98
N GLU A 35 1.24 -16.52 4.05
CA GLU A 35 2.60 -17.01 3.85
C GLU A 35 3.09 -16.59 2.46
N GLY A 36 3.98 -15.59 2.43
CA GLY A 36 4.60 -15.08 1.20
C GLY A 36 4.02 -13.79 0.66
N ALA A 37 3.02 -13.15 1.30
CA ALA A 37 2.56 -11.81 0.93
C ALA A 37 3.73 -10.80 0.92
N PHE A 38 4.55 -10.80 1.98
CA PHE A 38 5.76 -9.99 2.06
C PHE A 38 6.79 -10.35 0.98
N THR A 39 7.00 -11.63 0.70
CA THR A 39 7.94 -12.08 -0.34
C THR A 39 7.50 -11.62 -1.74
N GLN A 40 6.21 -11.68 -2.04
CA GLN A 40 5.65 -11.19 -3.30
C GLN A 40 5.71 -9.66 -3.40
N ALA A 41 5.37 -8.97 -2.32
CA ALA A 41 5.52 -7.53 -2.19
C ALA A 41 6.97 -7.11 -2.47
N ARG A 42 7.94 -7.80 -1.87
CA ARG A 42 9.37 -7.52 -2.03
C ARG A 42 9.90 -7.81 -3.45
N LYS A 43 9.30 -8.77 -4.17
CA LYS A 43 9.59 -9.01 -5.59
C LYS A 43 9.11 -7.89 -6.49
N ALA A 44 7.99 -7.25 -6.14
CA ALA A 44 7.44 -6.15 -6.91
C ALA A 44 8.06 -4.79 -6.51
N VAL A 45 8.32 -4.61 -5.21
CA VAL A 45 8.96 -3.43 -4.65
C VAL A 45 10.06 -3.86 -3.68
N PRO A 46 11.34 -3.75 -4.05
CA PRO A 46 12.45 -4.23 -3.21
C PRO A 46 12.58 -3.49 -1.87
N ASP A 47 12.10 -2.23 -1.83
CA ASP A 47 11.99 -1.39 -0.63
C ASP A 47 10.76 -1.70 0.24
N ALA A 48 9.95 -2.70 -0.12
CA ALA A 48 8.82 -3.09 0.71
C ALA A 48 9.28 -3.61 2.07
N TYR A 49 8.61 -3.17 3.14
CA TYR A 49 8.87 -3.59 4.51
C TYR A 49 7.57 -3.90 5.25
N VAL A 50 7.64 -4.76 6.25
CA VAL A 50 6.48 -5.05 7.11
C VAL A 50 6.38 -3.96 8.18
N SER A 51 5.17 -3.44 8.41
CA SER A 51 4.87 -2.54 9.52
C SER A 51 5.21 -3.19 10.86
N ASP A 52 5.44 -2.35 11.87
CA ASP A 52 5.86 -2.78 13.22
C ASP A 52 4.91 -3.84 13.84
N ASP A 53 3.61 -3.69 13.60
CA ASP A 53 2.57 -4.59 14.09
C ASP A 53 2.47 -5.91 13.29
N GLY A 54 3.27 -6.09 12.23
CA GLY A 54 3.31 -7.32 11.43
C GLY A 54 2.10 -7.54 10.50
N LYS A 55 1.02 -6.80 10.69
CA LYS A 55 -0.27 -6.96 9.98
C LYS A 55 -0.32 -6.28 8.61
N LEU A 56 0.51 -5.27 8.39
CA LEU A 56 0.55 -4.50 7.13
C LEU A 56 1.95 -4.56 6.52
N ILE A 57 2.02 -4.55 5.20
CA ILE A 57 3.25 -4.41 4.42
C ILE A 57 3.19 -3.05 3.75
N TYR A 58 4.18 -2.23 4.04
CA TYR A 58 4.45 -1.01 3.30
C TYR A 58 5.13 -1.34 1.98
N LEU A 59 4.58 -0.81 0.89
CA LEU A 59 5.05 -1.08 -0.46
C LEU A 59 5.82 0.08 -1.08
N GLY A 60 5.78 1.27 -0.47
CA GLY A 60 6.48 2.43 -1.02
C GLY A 60 5.68 3.72 -0.91
N ALA A 61 6.38 4.81 -1.22
CA ALA A 61 5.85 6.16 -1.27
C ALA A 61 5.87 6.66 -2.71
N PHE A 62 4.72 7.10 -3.21
CA PHE A 62 4.53 7.64 -4.55
C PHE A 62 4.28 9.14 -4.48
N LYS A 63 4.72 9.91 -5.47
CA LYS A 63 4.47 11.36 -5.48
C LYS A 63 3.01 11.71 -5.77
N THR A 64 2.31 10.81 -6.46
CA THR A 64 0.92 11.03 -6.90
C THR A 64 0.02 9.88 -6.49
N LYS A 65 -1.27 10.20 -6.29
CA LYS A 65 -2.31 9.19 -6.05
C LYS A 65 -2.40 8.21 -7.21
N THR A 66 -2.30 8.69 -8.45
CA THR A 66 -2.38 7.86 -9.66
C THR A 66 -1.27 6.82 -9.73
N GLU A 67 -0.03 7.17 -9.35
CA GLU A 67 1.05 6.19 -9.28
C GLU A 67 0.82 5.15 -8.18
N ALA A 68 0.33 5.58 -7.01
CA ALA A 68 -0.04 4.66 -5.93
C ALA A 68 -1.16 3.68 -6.37
N GLU A 69 -2.20 4.18 -7.04
CA GLU A 69 -3.30 3.35 -7.57
C GLU A 69 -2.84 2.41 -8.68
N LYS A 70 -1.96 2.89 -9.58
CA LYS A 70 -1.37 2.04 -10.62
C LYS A 70 -0.54 0.93 -10.00
N GLN A 71 0.28 1.26 -9.01
CA GLN A 71 1.11 0.27 -8.32
C GLN A 71 0.22 -0.78 -7.65
N LEU A 72 -0.83 -0.37 -6.95
CA LEU A 72 -1.80 -1.30 -6.36
C LEU A 72 -2.38 -2.26 -7.39
N LYS A 73 -2.82 -1.73 -8.53
CA LYS A 73 -3.39 -2.55 -9.61
C LYS A 73 -2.38 -3.53 -10.20
N GLU A 74 -1.12 -3.12 -10.32
CA GLU A 74 -0.02 -4.01 -10.74
C GLU A 74 0.26 -5.12 -9.70
N LEU A 75 0.14 -4.81 -8.41
CA LEU A 75 0.32 -5.77 -7.33
C LEU A 75 -0.82 -6.77 -7.28
N GLU A 76 -2.07 -6.32 -7.45
CA GLU A 76 -3.24 -7.19 -7.60
C GLU A 76 -3.09 -8.12 -8.82
N ALA A 77 -2.58 -7.59 -9.94
CA ALA A 77 -2.30 -8.38 -11.13
C ALA A 77 -1.17 -9.39 -10.93
N LYS A 78 -0.21 -9.10 -10.05
CA LYS A 78 0.87 -10.01 -9.64
C LYS A 78 0.43 -11.07 -8.62
N GLY A 79 -0.85 -11.10 -8.23
CA GLY A 79 -1.36 -12.08 -7.28
C GLY A 79 -1.15 -11.70 -5.82
N ILE A 80 -0.78 -10.44 -5.55
CA ILE A 80 -0.89 -9.85 -4.21
C ILE A 80 -2.35 -9.49 -4.01
N LYS A 81 -3.16 -10.52 -3.85
CA LYS A 81 -4.54 -10.44 -3.42
C LYS A 81 -4.57 -11.10 -2.05
N SER A 82 -4.74 -10.27 -1.04
CA SER A 82 -5.21 -10.73 0.25
C SER A 82 -6.57 -11.42 0.01
N ARG A 83 -6.73 -12.58 0.61
CA ARG A 83 -7.63 -13.64 0.13
C ARG A 83 -9.06 -13.45 0.61
#